data_AF-A0A839A6S4-F1
#
_entry.id   AF-A0A839A6S4-F1
#
_cell.length_a   1.000
_cell.length_b   1.000
_cell.length_c   1.000
_cell.angle_alpha   90.00
_cell.angle_beta   90.00
_cell.angle_gamma   90.00
#
_symmetry.space_group_name_H-M   'P 1'
#
loop_
_entity.id
_entity.type
_entity.pdbx_description
1 polymer ?
#
loop_
_entity_poly.entity_id
_entity_poly.type
_entity_poly.pdbx_seq_one_letter_code
_entity_poly.pdbx_strand_id
1 'polypeptide(L)'
;MDLKFSFAPKFELKNIKQGIPSLRVLEFEPKNGSLKSYVPGGYFFIRIKGADITTEGHPFSASSPKTSEYSNSFEFMIKKAGDWTGSLQNVNIGGVATLEGLYGNFFPNEVQESKDPFVL
;
A
#
# COMPACT_ATOMS: atom_id res chain seq x y z
N MET A 1 -11.77 -18.10 25.17
CA MET A 1 -12.08 -17.42 23.89
C MET A 1 -10.81 -16.71 23.49
N ASP A 2 -9.93 -17.43 22.78
CA ASP A 2 -8.61 -16.91 22.43
C ASP A 2 -8.75 -15.87 21.31
N LEU A 3 -8.57 -14.60 21.68
CA LEU A 3 -8.36 -13.54 20.71
C LEU A 3 -7.05 -13.83 19.98
N LYS A 4 -7.14 -14.49 18.82
CA LYS A 4 -6.02 -14.54 17.88
C LYS A 4 -5.80 -13.12 17.38
N PHE A 5 -4.89 -12.38 18.03
CA PHE A 5 -4.32 -11.17 17.47
C PHE A 5 -3.55 -11.56 16.21
N SER A 6 -4.26 -11.56 15.09
CA SER A 6 -3.66 -11.59 13.77
C SER A 6 -2.79 -10.34 13.64
N PHE A 7 -1.48 -10.47 13.82
CA PHE A 7 -0.55 -9.41 13.46
C PHE A 7 -0.74 -9.09 11.99
N ALA A 8 -0.97 -7.82 11.66
CA ALA A 8 -1.07 -7.37 10.28
C ALA A 8 0.15 -7.89 9.48
N PRO A 9 -0.07 -8.38 8.24
CA PRO A 9 0.99 -8.98 7.44
C PRO A 9 2.15 -8.00 7.27
N LYS A 10 3.38 -8.53 7.35
CA LYS A 10 4.61 -7.76 7.25
C LYS A 10 5.10 -7.71 5.80
N PHE A 11 5.52 -6.53 5.40
CA PHE A 11 6.00 -6.22 4.07
C PHE A 11 7.37 -5.58 4.14
N GLU A 12 8.17 -5.81 3.10
CA GLU A 12 9.45 -5.18 2.88
C GLU A 12 9.33 -4.15 1.76
N LEU A 13 9.88 -2.96 1.97
CA LEU A 13 9.98 -1.91 0.97
C LEU A 13 11.08 -2.30 -0.04
N LYS A 14 10.69 -2.66 -1.27
CA LYS A 14 11.63 -3.12 -2.31
C LYS A 14 12.11 -1.99 -3.19
N ASN A 15 11.26 -1.00 -3.44
CA ASN A 15 11.57 0.09 -4.33
C ASN A 15 11.06 1.42 -3.79
N ILE A 16 11.80 2.49 -4.09
CA ILE A 16 11.44 3.88 -3.81
C ILE A 16 11.73 4.69 -5.06
N LYS A 17 10.69 5.28 -5.63
CA LYS A 17 10.81 6.22 -6.75
C LYS A 17 10.36 7.61 -6.32
N GLN A 18 11.12 8.63 -6.67
CA GLN A 18 10.69 10.02 -6.57
C GLN A 18 10.01 10.42 -7.89
N GLY A 19 8.69 10.64 -7.88
CA GLY A 19 7.95 11.02 -9.09
C GLY A 19 8.14 12.50 -9.43
N ILE A 20 7.79 13.36 -8.48
CA ILE A 20 8.02 14.81 -8.45
C ILE A 20 8.50 15.18 -7.04
N PRO A 21 9.01 16.39 -6.76
CA PRO A 21 9.59 16.71 -5.45
C PRO A 21 8.69 16.41 -4.24
N SER A 22 7.36 16.48 -4.41
CA SER A 22 6.38 16.20 -3.36
C SER A 22 5.71 14.82 -3.47
N LEU A 23 6.16 13.91 -4.34
CA LEU A 23 5.54 12.61 -4.56
C LEU A 23 6.55 11.46 -4.44
N ARG A 24 6.31 10.58 -3.49
CA ARG A 24 7.05 9.34 -3.26
C ARG A 24 6.22 8.17 -3.75
N VAL A 25 6.83 7.26 -4.49
CA VAL A 25 6.21 6.00 -4.88
C VAL A 25 6.96 4.88 -4.18
N LEU A 26 6.24 4.09 -3.39
CA LEU A 26 6.79 3.05 -2.54
C LEU A 26 6.23 1.70 -3.00
N GLU A 27 7.10 0.74 -3.24
CA GLU A 27 6.72 -0.62 -3.62
C GLU A 27 7.03 -1.61 -2.51
N PHE A 28 6.03 -2.39 -2.11
CA PHE A 28 6.12 -3.35 -1.02
C PHE A 28 5.86 -4.78 -1.48
N GLU A 29 6.66 -5.72 -0.98
CA GLU A 29 6.43 -7.16 -1.14
C GLU A 29 6.21 -7.83 0.22
N PRO A 30 5.40 -8.89 0.32
CA PRO A 30 5.27 -9.67 1.54
C PRO A 30 6.63 -10.21 1.99
N LYS A 31 6.96 -10.06 3.28
CA LYS A 31 8.16 -10.70 3.84
C LYS A 31 8.09 -12.22 3.80
N ASN A 32 6.88 -12.77 3.86
CA ASN A 32 6.62 -14.21 3.87
C ASN A 32 5.42 -14.52 2.99
N GLY A 33 5.53 -15.59 2.19
CA GLY A 33 4.46 -16.05 1.32
C GLY A 33 4.23 -15.16 0.10
N SER A 34 3.02 -15.23 -0.45
CA SER A 34 2.61 -14.46 -1.62
C SER A 34 1.43 -13.54 -1.31
N LEU A 35 1.31 -12.47 -2.11
CA LEU A 35 0.14 -11.62 -2.10
C LEU A 35 -1.08 -12.38 -2.56
N LYS A 36 -2.10 -12.41 -1.70
CA LYS A 36 -3.44 -12.82 -2.11
C LYS A 36 -3.92 -11.92 -3.24
N SER A 37 -4.75 -12.49 -4.12
CA SER A 37 -5.39 -11.72 -5.19
C SER A 37 -6.20 -10.56 -4.60
N TYR A 38 -6.20 -9.42 -5.26
CA TYR A 38 -6.95 -8.23 -4.88
C TYR A 38 -7.50 -7.54 -6.13
N VAL A 39 -8.53 -6.73 -5.93
CA VAL A 39 -9.16 -5.93 -6.97
C VAL A 39 -8.71 -4.46 -6.81
N PRO A 40 -8.43 -3.74 -7.91
CA PRO A 40 -8.14 -2.30 -7.86
C PRO A 40 -9.26 -1.49 -7.18
N GLY A 41 -8.90 -0.34 -6.59
CA GLY A 41 -9.85 0.55 -5.90
C GLY A 41 -9.94 0.35 -4.38
N GLY A 42 -9.07 -0.49 -3.81
CA GLY A 42 -8.91 -0.61 -2.37
C GLY A 42 -7.74 0.18 -1.79
N TYR A 43 -7.70 0.27 -0.47
CA TYR A 43 -6.66 0.94 0.30
C TYR A 43 -6.19 0.10 1.49
N PHE A 44 -5.02 0.45 2.03
CA PHE A 44 -4.42 -0.16 3.21
C PHE A 44 -4.10 0.91 4.23
N PHE A 45 -4.18 0.56 5.52
CA PHE A 45 -3.47 1.31 6.56
C PHE A 45 -2.01 0.86 6.58
N ILE A 46 -1.10 1.79 6.32
CA ILE A 46 0.34 1.56 6.30
C ILE A 46 0.93 1.99 7.63
N ARG A 47 1.66 1.07 8.30
CA ARG A 47 2.51 1.41 9.45
C ARG A 47 3.94 1.05 9.11
N ILE A 48 4.84 2.04 9.11
CA ILE A 48 6.25 1.84 8.82
C ILE A 48 7.00 1.66 10.14
N LYS A 49 7.91 0.69 10.21
CA LYS A 49 8.72 0.45 11.39
C LYS A 49 10.02 1.25 11.32
N GLY A 50 10.20 2.19 12.25
CA GLY A 50 11.42 3.01 12.38
C GLY A 50 11.38 4.28 11.53
N ALA A 51 12.56 4.80 11.18
CA ALA A 51 12.76 6.00 10.34
C ALA A 51 12.16 7.31 10.90
N ASP A 52 12.08 7.43 12.23
CA ASP A 52 11.43 8.56 12.94
C ASP A 52 9.99 8.82 12.47
N ILE A 53 9.31 7.75 12.03
CA ILE A 53 7.90 7.76 11.66
C ILE A 53 7.08 7.25 12.84
N THR A 54 5.95 7.90 13.11
CA THR A 54 5.02 7.42 14.13
C THR A 54 4.47 6.04 13.73
N THR A 55 4.13 5.22 14.72
CA THR A 55 3.60 3.86 14.49
C THR A 55 2.12 3.85 14.13
N GLU A 56 1.51 5.03 14.00
CA GLU A 56 0.14 5.21 13.55
C GLU A 56 -0.04 4.74 12.11
N GLY A 57 -1.21 4.17 11.82
CA GLY A 57 -1.56 3.64 10.51
C GLY A 57 -2.22 4.73 9.72
N HIS A 58 -1.71 5.02 8.53
CA HIS A 58 -2.29 6.00 7.63
C HIS A 58 -2.86 5.32 6.38
N PRO A 59 -4.08 5.66 5.96
CA PRO A 59 -4.72 5.01 4.83
C PRO A 59 -4.15 5.53 3.50
N PHE A 60 -3.77 4.62 2.61
CA PHE A 60 -3.39 4.92 1.23
C PHE A 60 -3.95 3.88 0.28
N SER A 61 -4.49 4.35 -0.85
CA SER A 61 -4.95 3.48 -1.93
C SER A 61 -3.77 2.76 -2.58
N ALA A 62 -3.96 1.49 -2.91
CA ALA A 62 -2.99 0.79 -3.76
C ALA A 62 -3.03 1.42 -5.16
N SER A 63 -1.86 1.80 -5.67
CA SER A 63 -1.71 2.46 -6.97
C SER A 63 -1.23 1.52 -8.08
N SER A 64 -1.03 0.24 -7.76
CA SER A 64 -0.77 -0.83 -8.74
C SER A 64 -2.00 -1.73 -8.92
N PRO A 65 -2.24 -2.27 -10.12
CA PRO A 65 -3.08 -3.45 -10.31
C PRO A 65 -2.28 -4.74 -10.14
N LYS A 66 -2.97 -5.89 -10.09
CA LYS A 66 -2.32 -7.20 -10.17
C LYS A 66 -1.93 -7.51 -11.63
N THR A 67 -0.66 -7.34 -11.98
CA THR A 67 -0.11 -7.67 -13.31
C THR A 67 1.04 -8.66 -13.19
N SER A 68 1.70 -9.02 -14.30
CA SER A 68 2.96 -9.79 -14.26
C SER A 68 4.08 -9.03 -13.53
N GLU A 69 4.16 -7.72 -13.74
CA GLU A 69 5.10 -6.81 -13.07
C GLU A 69 4.83 -6.72 -11.57
N TYR A 70 3.56 -6.56 -11.17
CA TYR A 70 3.13 -6.48 -9.76
C TYR A 70 2.54 -7.81 -9.26
N SER A 71 3.11 -8.93 -9.71
CA SER A 71 2.59 -10.26 -9.41
C SER A 71 2.76 -10.67 -7.95
N ASN A 72 3.63 -9.99 -7.20
CA ASN A 72 3.79 -10.19 -5.75
C ASN A 72 4.06 -8.90 -4.96
N SER A 73 3.80 -7.73 -5.54
CA SER A 73 4.00 -6.44 -4.89
C SER A 73 2.77 -5.52 -4.97
N PHE A 74 2.79 -4.46 -4.15
CA PHE A 74 1.89 -3.32 -4.22
C PHE A 74 2.69 -2.02 -4.33
N GLU A 75 2.23 -1.09 -5.15
CA GLU A 75 2.69 0.29 -5.08
C GLU A 75 1.72 1.21 -4.33
N PHE A 76 2.30 2.24 -3.71
CA PHE A 76 1.58 3.38 -3.15
C PHE A 76 2.22 4.68 -3.63
N MET A 77 1.41 5.55 -4.22
CA MET A 77 1.78 6.92 -4.57
C MET A 77 1.37 7.87 -3.44
N ILE A 78 2.36 8.41 -2.72
CA ILE A 78 2.13 9.20 -1.50
C ILE A 78 2.67 10.62 -1.68
N LYS A 79 1.75 11.59 -1.66
CA LYS A 79 2.08 13.02 -1.68
C LYS A 79 2.53 13.49 -0.29
N LYS A 80 3.64 14.24 -0.23
CA LYS A 80 4.06 14.99 0.96
C LYS A 80 3.07 16.11 1.25
N ALA A 81 2.29 15.96 2.31
CA ALA A 81 1.21 16.87 2.70
C ALA A 81 1.09 17.12 4.22
N GLY A 82 1.89 16.44 5.06
CA GLY A 82 1.91 16.60 6.50
C GLY A 82 3.08 15.85 7.13
N ASP A 83 3.17 15.85 8.46
CA ASP A 83 4.35 15.35 9.17
C ASP A 83 4.66 13.88 8.84
N TRP A 84 3.64 13.01 8.85
CA TRP A 84 3.81 11.59 8.53
C TRP A 84 4.25 11.36 7.08
N THR A 85 3.63 12.06 6.12
CA THR A 85 4.03 11.91 4.70
C THR A 85 5.35 12.59 4.40
N GLY A 86 5.74 13.59 5.20
CA GLY A 86 7.05 14.21 5.20
C GLY A 86 8.13 13.24 5.67
N SER A 87 7.94 12.60 6.81
CA SER A 87 8.94 11.67 7.39
C SER A 87 9.25 10.47 6.50
N LEU A 88 8.41 10.18 5.49
CA LEU A 88 8.72 9.20 4.45
C LEU A 88 10.08 9.42 3.81
N GLN A 89 10.62 10.65 3.78
CA GLN A 89 11.98 10.93 3.29
C GLN A 89 13.08 10.08 3.95
N ASN A 90 12.85 9.62 5.17
CA ASN A 90 13.80 8.86 5.98
C ASN A 90 13.68 7.34 5.76
N VAL A 91 12.68 6.87 5.01
CA VAL A 91 12.49 5.42 4.77
C VAL A 91 13.49 4.96 3.72
N ASN A 92 14.05 3.76 3.93
CA ASN A 92 15.03 3.14 3.05
C ASN A 92 14.52 1.78 2.53
N ILE A 93 15.02 1.38 1.37
CA ILE A 93 14.83 0.02 0.83
C ILE A 93 15.26 -1.02 1.88
N GLY A 94 14.52 -2.12 1.99
CA GLY A 94 14.65 -3.12 3.05
C GLY A 94 13.89 -2.76 4.34
N GLY A 95 13.35 -1.54 4.43
CA GLY A 95 12.48 -1.12 5.52
C GLY A 95 11.24 -2.01 5.64
N VAL A 96 10.75 -2.20 6.87
CA VAL A 96 9.60 -3.08 7.14
C VAL A 96 8.36 -2.25 7.43
N ALA A 97 7.25 -2.61 6.81
CA ALA A 97 5.94 -2.08 7.11
C ALA A 97 4.96 -3.19 7.47
N THR A 98 3.88 -2.84 8.17
CA THR A 98 2.67 -3.67 8.19
C THR A 98 1.62 -2.98 7.32
N LEU A 99 1.00 -3.75 6.42
CA LEU A 99 -0.12 -3.29 5.60
C LEU A 99 -1.38 -3.98 6.11
N GLU A 100 -2.28 -3.20 6.71
CA GLU A 100 -3.56 -3.67 7.23
C GLU A 100 -4.67 -3.34 6.23
N GLY A 101 -5.35 -4.36 5.73
CA GLY A 101 -6.31 -4.27 4.62
C GLY A 101 -6.41 -5.60 3.86
N LEU A 102 -6.91 -5.63 2.63
CA LEU A 102 -7.42 -4.50 1.81
C LEU A 102 -8.78 -4.02 2.32
N TYR A 103 -9.01 -2.70 2.32
CA TYR A 103 -10.31 -2.07 2.59
C TYR A 103 -10.81 -1.29 1.37
N GLY A 104 -12.08 -0.88 1.40
CA GLY A 104 -12.69 -0.09 0.34
C GLY A 104 -13.30 -0.94 -0.78
N ASN A 105 -14.23 -0.33 -1.51
CA ASN A 105 -14.96 -0.94 -2.62
C ASN A 105 -15.24 0.13 -3.69
N PHE A 106 -14.21 0.91 -4.07
CA PHE A 106 -14.38 2.05 -4.96
C PHE A 106 -14.88 1.63 -6.36
N PHE A 107 -14.48 0.44 -6.81
CA PHE A 107 -15.02 -0.21 -8.00
C PHE A 107 -15.77 -1.49 -7.59
N PRO A 108 -17.06 -1.40 -7.29
CA PRO A 108 -17.85 -2.58 -6.95
C PRO A 108 -18.03 -3.50 -8.17
N ASN A 109 -18.48 -4.74 -7.95
CA ASN A 109 -18.54 -5.76 -9.01
C ASN A 109 -19.39 -5.32 -10.20
N GLU A 110 -20.49 -4.59 -9.95
CA GLU A 110 -21.37 -4.07 -11.01
C GLU A 110 -20.64 -3.11 -11.94
N VAL A 111 -19.70 -2.32 -11.40
CA VAL A 111 -18.87 -1.41 -12.19
C VAL A 111 -17.79 -2.17 -12.94
N GLN A 112 -17.18 -3.19 -12.31
CA GLN A 112 -16.15 -4.01 -12.95
C GLN A 112 -16.70 -4.86 -14.11
N GLU A 113 -17.96 -5.28 -14.01
CA GLU A 113 -18.67 -6.07 -15.03
C GLU A 113 -19.33 -5.20 -16.10
N SER A 114 -19.41 -3.88 -15.87
CA SER A 114 -20.00 -2.95 -16.81
C SER A 114 -19.20 -2.87 -18.12
N LYS A 115 -19.92 -2.69 -19.22
CA LYS A 115 -19.36 -2.43 -20.55
C LYS A 115 -19.40 -0.96 -20.92
N ASP A 116 -19.93 -0.12 -20.04
CA ASP A 116 -20.00 1.31 -20.24
C ASP A 116 -18.59 1.92 -20.21
N PRO A 117 -18.36 3.03 -20.93
CA PRO A 117 -17.08 3.71 -20.89
C PRO A 117 -16.80 4.27 -19.49
N PHE A 118 -15.56 4.10 -19.02
CA PHE A 118 -15.06 4.72 -17.80
C PHE A 118 -14.64 6.18 -18.06
N VAL A 119 -15.03 7.08 -17.17
CA VAL A 119 -14.50 8.44 -17.08
C VAL A 119 -13.72 8.51 -15.76
N LEU A 120 -12.39 8.67 -15.86
CA LEU A 120 -11.45 8.62 -14.74
C LEU A 120 -10.76 9.97 -14.54
#